data_AF-A0AAV2M3S5-F1
#
_entry.id   AF-A0AAV2M3S5-F1
#
_cell.length_a   1.000
_cell.length_b   1.000
_cell.length_c   1.000
_cell.angle_alpha   90.00
_cell.angle_beta   90.00
_cell.angle_gamma   90.00
#
_symmetry.space_group_name_H-M   'P 1'
#
loop_
_entity.id
_entity.type
_entity.pdbx_description
1 polymer ?
#
loop_
_entity_poly.entity_id
_entity_poly.type
_entity_poly.pdbx_seq_one_letter_code
_entity_poly.pdbx_strand_id
1 'polypeptide(L)'
;MNGYFSHKHSSVDFVINLRTEPKQDLWIGLYKHKGSWTWINDVVVTGYRAWRIGVLPSHAAEGSAAFMVEDGTWNYTKEGHKGYVCELKL
;
A
#
# COMPACT_ATOMS: atom_id res chain seq x y z
N MET A 1 -12.17 -6.24 11.17
CA MET A 1 -11.22 -6.72 10.13
C MET A 1 -9.94 -5.95 10.35
N ASN A 2 -8.84 -6.63 10.68
CA ASN A 2 -7.59 -6.01 11.12
C ASN A 2 -6.53 -6.15 10.02
N GLY A 3 -5.93 -5.04 9.57
CA GLY A 3 -4.84 -5.02 8.60
C GLY A 3 -3.81 -3.94 8.97
N TYR A 4 -2.56 -4.11 8.51
CA TYR A 4 -1.40 -3.39 9.02
C TYR A 4 -0.25 -3.30 7.97
N PHE A 5 0.77 -2.45 8.22
CA PHE A 5 1.38 -1.53 7.25
C PHE A 5 2.90 -1.31 7.38
N SER A 6 3.57 -1.13 6.23
CA SER A 6 5.01 -0.91 6.16
C SER A 6 5.40 0.55 6.46
N HIS A 7 5.96 0.79 7.66
CA HIS A 7 6.48 2.09 8.09
C HIS A 7 8.01 2.27 7.91
N LYS A 8 8.75 1.25 7.45
CA LYS A 8 10.21 1.27 7.28
C LYS A 8 10.66 0.48 6.05
N HIS A 9 11.75 0.91 5.40
CA HIS A 9 12.34 0.27 4.21
C HIS A 9 12.54 -1.26 4.38
N SER A 10 12.96 -1.71 5.56
CA SER A 10 13.17 -3.13 5.90
C SER A 10 11.89 -3.98 5.84
N SER A 11 10.71 -3.38 5.96
CA SER A 11 9.43 -4.09 5.88
C SER A 11 8.96 -4.28 4.44
N VAL A 12 9.46 -3.48 3.48
CA VAL A 12 9.14 -3.62 2.05
C VAL A 12 9.85 -4.84 1.46
N ASP A 13 11.15 -4.99 1.74
CA ASP A 13 11.96 -6.10 1.23
C ASP A 13 11.44 -7.46 1.71
N PHE A 14 10.97 -7.54 2.95
CA PHE A 14 10.32 -8.74 3.49
C PHE A 14 9.04 -9.11 2.70
N VAL A 15 8.19 -8.12 2.41
CA VAL A 15 6.95 -8.35 1.64
C VAL A 15 7.24 -8.73 0.20
N ILE A 16 8.25 -8.12 -0.44
CA ILE A 16 8.69 -8.50 -1.79
C ILE A 16 9.14 -9.96 -1.80
N ASN A 17 9.96 -10.36 -0.84
CA ASN A 17 10.52 -11.71 -0.76
C ASN A 17 9.49 -12.79 -0.36
N LEU A 18 8.37 -12.41 0.27
CA LEU A 18 7.26 -13.32 0.57
C LEU A 18 6.33 -13.60 -0.63
N ARG A 19 6.43 -12.83 -1.72
CA ARG A 19 5.59 -13.08 -2.90
C ARG A 19 6.05 -14.36 -3.60
N THR A 20 5.23 -15.40 -3.51
CA THR A 20 5.34 -16.60 -4.36
C THR A 20 5.00 -16.26 -5.81
N GLU A 21 5.63 -16.93 -6.77
CA GLU A 21 5.33 -16.69 -8.19
C GLU A 21 3.94 -17.19 -8.62
N PRO A 22 3.23 -16.46 -9.51
CA PRO A 22 3.62 -15.17 -10.10
C PRO A 22 3.42 -14.00 -9.11
N LYS A 23 4.29 -12.99 -9.18
CA LYS A 23 4.24 -11.82 -8.29
C LYS A 23 2.99 -10.98 -8.55
N GLN A 24 1.93 -11.23 -7.78
CA GLN A 24 0.68 -10.48 -7.87
C GLN A 24 0.80 -9.11 -7.19
N ASP A 25 0.08 -8.12 -7.71
CA ASP A 25 -0.13 -6.86 -6.98
C ASP A 25 -0.80 -7.12 -5.63
N LEU A 26 -0.41 -6.38 -4.61
CA LEU A 26 -0.93 -6.54 -3.25
C LEU A 26 -1.53 -5.24 -2.74
N TRP A 27 -2.76 -5.31 -2.25
CA TRP A 27 -3.32 -4.26 -1.41
C TRP A 27 -2.46 -4.09 -0.16
N ILE A 28 -2.08 -2.84 0.10
CA ILE A 28 -1.29 -2.47 1.27
C ILE A 28 -2.09 -1.60 2.24
N GLY A 29 -3.42 -1.56 2.12
CA GLY A 29 -4.38 -0.82 2.97
C GLY A 29 -4.03 0.66 3.27
N LEU A 30 -3.31 1.29 2.37
CA LEU A 30 -3.28 2.74 2.29
C LEU A 30 -4.44 3.22 1.42
N TYR A 31 -5.17 4.24 1.83
CA TYR A 31 -6.32 4.75 1.08
C TYR A 31 -6.48 6.26 1.17
N LYS A 32 -7.13 6.84 0.16
CA LYS A 32 -7.41 8.27 0.06
C LYS A 32 -8.69 8.58 0.82
N HIS A 33 -8.55 9.29 1.93
CA HIS A 33 -9.66 9.75 2.77
C HIS A 33 -9.57 11.24 3.10
N LYS A 34 -10.66 11.97 2.91
CA LYS A 34 -10.78 13.42 3.17
C LYS A 34 -9.60 14.21 2.58
N GLY A 35 -9.20 13.87 1.36
CA GLY A 35 -8.09 14.54 0.66
C GLY A 35 -6.68 14.11 1.08
N SER A 36 -6.53 13.23 2.08
CA SER A 36 -5.23 12.74 2.56
C SER A 36 -5.08 11.24 2.38
N TRP A 37 -3.84 10.76 2.28
CA TRP A 37 -3.55 9.33 2.31
C TRP A 37 -3.40 8.88 3.76
N THR A 38 -4.20 7.89 4.14
CA THR A 38 -4.31 7.37 5.51
C THR A 38 -4.23 5.86 5.46
N TRP A 39 -3.60 5.25 6.45
CA TRP A 39 -3.57 3.81 6.65
C TRP A 39 -4.89 3.34 7.29
N ILE A 40 -5.37 2.11 7.02
CA ILE A 40 -6.65 1.62 7.60
C ILE A 40 -6.68 1.51 9.14
N ASN A 41 -5.55 1.72 9.80
CA ASN A 41 -5.43 1.78 11.26
C ASN A 41 -5.49 3.24 11.78
N ASP A 42 -6.06 4.15 10.98
CA ASP A 42 -6.22 5.58 11.24
C ASP A 42 -4.91 6.36 11.45
N VAL A 43 -3.77 5.76 11.09
CA VAL A 43 -2.47 6.46 11.12
C VAL A 43 -2.31 7.25 9.82
N VAL A 44 -2.08 8.55 9.93
CA VAL A 44 -1.74 9.40 8.78
C VAL A 44 -0.36 9.02 8.26
N VAL A 45 -0.19 9.01 6.94
CA VAL A 45 1.12 8.73 6.31
C VAL A 45 2.12 9.85 6.65
N THR A 46 2.98 9.56 7.61
CA THR A 46 4.11 10.40 7.99
C THR A 46 5.40 9.60 7.72
N GLY A 47 6.34 10.18 6.96
CA GLY A 47 7.60 9.52 6.60
C GLY A 47 7.59 8.83 5.24
N TYR A 48 8.00 7.56 5.20
CA TYR A 48 8.34 6.81 3.99
C TYR A 48 7.18 6.72 2.98
N ARG A 49 7.49 6.97 1.71
CA ARG A 49 6.56 6.89 0.58
C ARG A 49 7.27 6.25 -0.60
N ALA A 50 6.82 5.08 -1.04
CA ALA A 50 7.41 4.36 -2.16
C ALA A 50 6.57 4.47 -3.44
N TRP A 51 5.95 5.63 -3.70
CA TRP A 51 5.18 5.82 -4.93
C TRP A 51 6.03 5.53 -6.16
N ARG A 52 5.47 4.79 -7.11
CA ARG A 52 6.13 4.49 -8.38
C ARG A 52 6.43 5.78 -9.13
N ILE A 53 7.54 5.80 -9.86
CA ILE A 53 7.94 6.95 -10.68
C ILE A 53 6.79 7.31 -11.63
N GLY A 54 6.42 8.60 -11.65
CA GLY A 54 5.34 9.13 -12.48
C GLY A 54 3.93 9.04 -11.86
N VAL A 55 3.76 8.37 -10.71
CA VAL A 55 2.49 8.38 -9.98
C VAL A 55 2.36 9.69 -9.20
N LEU A 56 1.21 10.37 -9.35
CA LEU A 56 0.87 11.61 -8.65
C LEU A 56 -0.23 11.34 -7.62
N PRO A 57 0.11 11.03 -6.36
CA PRO A 57 -0.86 10.61 -5.34
C PRO A 57 -1.84 11.72 -4.95
N SER A 58 -1.49 12.98 -5.24
CA SER A 58 -2.38 14.13 -5.09
C SER A 58 -3.57 14.07 -6.05
N HIS A 59 -3.43 13.44 -7.22
CA HIS A 59 -4.48 13.32 -8.25
C HIS A 59 -5.42 12.12 -8.03
N ALA A 60 -5.15 11.28 -7.04
CA ALA A 60 -6.03 10.18 -6.69
C ALA A 60 -7.38 10.70 -6.19
N ALA A 61 -8.46 10.16 -6.73
CA ALA A 61 -9.82 10.45 -6.28
C ALA A 61 -10.06 9.88 -4.88
N GLU A 62 -10.99 10.50 -4.14
CA GLU A 62 -11.47 9.99 -2.85
C GLU A 62 -11.91 8.52 -2.97
N GLY A 63 -11.53 7.70 -1.98
CA GLY A 63 -11.80 6.26 -1.97
C GLY A 63 -10.81 5.41 -2.79
N SER A 64 -9.79 6.01 -3.43
CA SER A 64 -8.71 5.23 -4.06
C SER A 64 -7.89 4.50 -3.00
N ALA A 65 -7.50 3.27 -3.29
CA ALA A 65 -6.60 2.48 -2.45
C ALA A 65 -5.25 2.30 -3.14
N ALA A 66 -4.18 2.27 -2.34
CA ALA A 66 -2.84 1.99 -2.83
C ALA A 66 -2.55 0.49 -2.79
N PHE A 67 -1.80 0.02 -3.77
CA PHE A 67 -1.30 -1.33 -3.87
C PHE A 67 0.19 -1.30 -4.21
N MET A 68 0.90 -2.32 -3.78
CA MET A 68 2.30 -2.55 -4.10
C MET A 68 2.41 -3.38 -5.37
N VAL A 69 3.21 -2.93 -6.33
CA VAL A 69 3.55 -3.68 -7.55
C VAL A 69 4.81 -4.55 -7.33
N GLU A 70 5.23 -5.29 -8.36
CA GLU A 70 6.33 -6.25 -8.29
C GLU A 70 7.64 -5.70 -7.71
N ASP A 71 8.01 -4.46 -8.04
CA ASP A 71 9.26 -3.83 -7.61
C ASP A 71 9.19 -3.20 -6.20
N GLY A 72 8.09 -3.42 -5.47
CA GLY A 72 7.89 -2.84 -4.13
C GLY A 72 7.36 -1.41 -4.13
N THR A 73 7.28 -0.76 -5.29
CA THR A 73 6.70 0.59 -5.40
C THR A 73 5.18 0.54 -5.36
N TRP A 74 4.57 1.71 -5.11
CA TRP A 74 3.13 1.84 -4.90
C TRP A 74 2.46 2.52 -6.08
N ASN A 75 1.27 2.02 -6.40
CA ASN A 75 0.34 2.67 -7.31
C ASN A 75 -1.05 2.70 -6.66
N TYR A 76 -2.04 3.32 -7.29
CA TYR A 76 -3.40 3.39 -6.77
C TYR A 76 -4.47 3.08 -7.80
N THR A 77 -5.60 2.57 -7.32
CA THR A 77 -6.82 2.36 -8.11
C THR A 77 -8.03 2.32 -7.16
N LYS A 78 -9.24 2.46 -7.69
CA LYS A 78 -10.48 2.27 -6.93
C LYS A 78 -10.90 0.81 -6.84
N GLU A 79 -10.44 -0.01 -7.77
CA GLU A 79 -10.95 -1.37 -7.96
C GLU A 79 -9.86 -2.31 -8.52
N GLY A 80 -10.10 -3.60 -8.38
CA GLY A 80 -9.25 -4.65 -8.94
C GLY A 80 -9.09 -5.85 -8.02
N HIS A 81 -8.83 -7.01 -8.62
CA HIS A 81 -8.56 -8.24 -7.90
C HIS A 81 -7.06 -8.32 -7.61
N LYS A 82 -6.70 -8.25 -6.33
CA LYS A 82 -5.31 -8.25 -5.85
C LYS A 82 -5.25 -9.07 -4.57
N GLY A 83 -4.09 -9.65 -4.29
CA GLY A 83 -3.81 -10.19 -2.96
C GLY A 83 -3.77 -9.04 -1.94
N TYR A 84 -3.61 -9.36 -0.66
CA TYR A 84 -3.48 -8.33 0.38
C TYR A 84 -2.43 -8.74 1.41
N VAL A 85 -1.79 -7.74 2.00
CA VAL A 85 -0.86 -7.92 3.11
C VAL A 85 -1.55 -7.51 4.39
N CYS A 86 -1.54 -8.39 5.38
CA CYS A 86 -1.91 -8.07 6.76
C CYS A 86 -0.66 -8.15 7.62
N GLU A 87 -0.47 -7.21 8.54
CA GLU A 87 0.41 -7.41 9.69
C GLU A 87 -0.47 -7.81 10.89
N LEU A 88 0.09 -8.55 11.85
CA LEU A 88 -0.59 -8.93 13.08
C LEU A 88 -0.04 -8.07 14.22
N LYS A 89 -0.93 -7.51 15.05
CA LYS A 89 -0.51 -7.01 16.35
C LYS A 89 -0.27 -8.21 17.26
N LEU A 90 0.98 -8.38 17.67
CA LEU A 90 1.37 -9.24 18.79
C LEU A 90 1.19 -8.49 20.11
#